data_AF-A0A429Y457-F1
#
_entry.id   AF-A0A429Y457-F1
#
_cell.length_a   1.000
_cell.length_b   1.000
_cell.length_c   1.000
_cell.angle_alpha   90.00
_cell.angle_beta   90.00
_cell.angle_gamma   90.00
#
_symmetry.space_group_name_H-M   'P 1'
#
loop_
_entity.id
_entity.type
_entity.pdbx_description
1 polymer ?
#
loop_
_entity_poly.entity_id
_entity_poly.type
_entity_poly.pdbx_seq_one_letter_code
_entity_poly.pdbx_strand_id
1 'polypeptide(L)' 'MSRESCDTVRQRAFLEVLYATGCRISEINELNKADINKQNMRTLVIGNGDKQREVYFSIRAMYHLKKYLIQRGDDS' A
#
# COMPACT_ATOMS: atom_id res chain seq x y z
N MET A 1 -5.61 -9.94 -16.52
CA MET A 1 -5.98 -8.61 -17.05
C MET A 1 -5.35 -7.44 -16.28
N SER A 2 -5.92 -6.77 -15.26
CA SER A 2 -5.27 -5.52 -14.74
C SER A 2 -3.90 -5.69 -14.07
N ARG A 3 -3.70 -6.81 -13.36
CA ARG A 3 -2.43 -7.15 -12.69
C ARG A 3 -1.28 -7.47 -13.65
N GLU A 4 -1.62 -8.02 -14.82
CA GLU A 4 -0.66 -8.45 -15.84
C GLU A 4 -0.25 -7.30 -16.76
N SER A 5 -0.99 -6.19 -16.73
CA SER A 5 -0.70 -4.96 -17.49
C SER A 5 0.16 -3.96 -16.70
N CYS A 6 0.71 -4.34 -15.55
CA CYS A 6 1.60 -3.47 -14.77
C CYS A 6 3.04 -3.59 -15.31
N ASP A 7 3.56 -2.52 -15.91
CA ASP A 7 4.92 -2.47 -16.47
C ASP A 7 5.99 -2.27 -15.38
N THR A 8 5.61 -1.68 -14.25
CA THR A 8 6.55 -1.34 -13.16
C THR A 8 6.16 -2.00 -11.84
N VAL A 9 7.16 -2.24 -10.97
CA VAL A 9 6.89 -2.73 -9.62
C VAL A 9 6.07 -1.73 -8.80
N ARG A 10 6.19 -0.43 -9.10
CA ARG A 10 5.42 0.63 -8.44
C ARG A 10 3.94 0.51 -8.78
N GLN A 11 3.59 0.37 -10.07
CA GLN A 11 2.21 0.17 -10.50
C GLN A 11 1.62 -1.10 -9.87
N ARG A 12 2.40 -2.19 -9.84
CA ARG A 12 1.94 -3.44 -9.24
C ARG A 12 1.72 -3.30 -7.72
N ALA A 13 2.66 -2.69 -7.00
CA ALA A 13 2.52 -2.43 -5.57
C ALA A 13 1.30 -1.55 -5.27
N PHE A 14 1.13 -0.47 -6.03
CA PHE A 14 -0.01 0.44 -5.91
C PHE A 14 -1.35 -0.28 -6.12
N LEU A 15 -1.47 -1.08 -7.19
CA LEU A 15 -2.69 -1.83 -7.49
C LEU A 15 -3.03 -2.85 -6.39
N GLU A 16 -2.03 -3.57 -5.88
CA GLU A 16 -2.26 -4.56 -4.82
C GLU A 16 -2.63 -3.90 -3.47
N VAL A 17 -2.02 -2.77 -3.14
CA VAL A 17 -2.39 -1.96 -1.95
C VAL A 17 -3.82 -1.45 -2.09
N LEU A 18 -4.17 -0.89 -3.25
CA LEU A 18 -5.51 -0.36 -3.51
C LEU A 18 -6.57 -1.47 -3.44
N TYR A 19 -6.28 -2.63 -4.03
CA TYR A 19 -7.17 -3.79 -3.96
C TYR A 19 -7.32 -4.37 -2.55
N ALA A 20 -6.24 -4.41 -1.76
CA ALA A 20 -6.27 -4.98 -0.42
C ALA A 20 -6.97 -4.07 0.60
N THR A 21 -6.74 -2.77 0.53
CA THR A 21 -7.19 -1.81 1.54
C THR A 21 -8.54 -1.18 1.21
N GLY A 22 -8.96 -1.20 -0.06
CA GLY A 22 -10.17 -0.51 -0.52
C GLY A 22 -10.14 1.02 -0.31
N CYS A 23 -8.95 1.59 -0.07
CA CYS A 23 -8.80 3.01 0.17
C CYS A 23 -8.98 3.82 -1.12
N ARG A 24 -9.35 5.09 -0.94
CA ARG A 24 -9.37 6.06 -2.05
C ARG A 24 -7.95 6.35 -2.49
N ILE A 25 -7.79 6.70 -3.77
CA ILE A 25 -6.48 7.05 -4.34
C ILE A 25 -5.81 8.18 -3.55
N SER A 26 -6.57 9.19 -3.11
CA SER A 26 -6.07 10.29 -2.29
C SER A 26 -5.49 9.82 -0.95
N GLU A 27 -6.18 8.89 -0.29
CA GLU A 27 -5.73 8.32 1.00
C GLU A 27 -4.45 7.50 0.82
N ILE A 28 -4.35 6.72 -0.25
CA ILE A 28 -3.14 5.94 -0.56
C ILE A 28 -1.97 6.86 -0.91
N ASN A 29 -2.22 7.99 -1.55
CA ASN A 29 -1.20 8.97 -1.88
C ASN A 29 -0.60 9.64 -0.63
N GLU A 30 -1.36 9.72 0.46
CA GLU A 30 -0.91 10.29 1.74
C GLU A 30 -0.28 9.25 2.67
N LEU A 31 -0.35 7.94 2.35
CA LEU A 31 0.25 6.89 3.18
C LEU A 31 1.77 7.03 3.28
N ASN A 32 2.28 7.02 4.51
CA ASN A 32 3.70 6.93 4.78
C ASN A 32 4.12 5.50 5.11
N LYS A 33 5.28 5.06 4.60
CA LYS A 33 5.85 3.74 4.92
C LYS A 33 6.11 3.56 6.42
N ALA A 34 6.36 4.65 7.14
CA ALA A 34 6.62 4.65 8.58
C ALA A 34 5.36 4.26 9.40
N ASP A 35 4.18 4.54 8.86
CA ASP A 35 2.90 4.26 9.54
C ASP A 35 2.42 2.81 9.33
N ILE A 36 3.10 2.07 8.45
CA ILE A 36 2.77 0.68 8.14
C ILE A 36 3.35 -0.23 9.20
N ASN A 37 2.47 -0.87 9.97
CA ASN A 37 2.86 -1.96 10.84
C ASN A 37 3.09 -3.23 10.02
N LYS A 38 4.36 -3.52 9.70
CA LYS A 38 4.77 -4.68 8.89
C LYS A 38 4.43 -6.03 9.55
N GLN A 39 4.37 -6.10 10.89
CA GLN A 39 4.05 -7.33 11.63
C GLN A 39 2.55 -7.67 11.54
N ASN A 40 1.71 -6.67 11.76
CA ASN A 40 0.25 -6.82 11.76
C ASN A 40 -0.36 -6.59 10.36
N MET A 41 0.45 -6.26 9.36
CA MET A 41 0.04 -5.94 7.99
C MET A 41 -1.13 -4.94 7.96
N ARG A 42 -1.01 -3.85 8.72
CA ARG A 42 -2.04 -2.81 8.81
C ARG A 42 -1.45 -1.40 8.82
N THR A 43 -2.27 -0.43 8.49
CA THR A 43 -1.97 1.01 8.65
C THR A 43 -3.23 1.74 9.08
N LEU A 44 -3.06 2.88 9.73
CA LEU A 44 -4.15 3.83 9.95
C LEU A 44 -4.30 4.71 8.71
N VAL A 45 -5.55 5.00 8.36
CA VAL A 45 -5.91 5.93 7.28
C VAL A 45 -6.85 6.97 7.85
N ILE A 46 -6.58 8.24 7.54
CA ILE A 46 -7.42 9.37 7.90
C ILE A 46 -8.36 9.65 6.73
N GLY A 47 -9.66 9.45 6.96
CA GLY A 47 -10.70 9.72 5.97
C GLY A 47 -11.38 11.07 6.19
N ASN A 48 -12.47 11.30 5.46
CA ASN A 48 -13.26 12.53 5.57
C ASN A 48 -13.80 12.74 6.99
N GLY A 49 -13.72 13.97 7.47
CA GLY A 49 -14.14 14.34 8.83
C GLY A 49 -13.17 13.89 9.91
N ASP A 50 -11.89 13.73 9.55
CA ASP A 50 -10.79 13.33 10.44
C ASP A 50 -11.02 11.98 11.14
N LYS A 51 -11.81 11.12 10.48
CA LYS A 51 -12.13 9.79 10.99
C LYS A 51 -11.01 8.84 10.63
N GLN A 52 -10.38 8.30 11.66
CA GLN A 52 -9.34 7.28 11.53
C GLN A 52 -9.97 5.90 11.39
N ARG A 53 -9.42 5.08 10.51
CA ARG A 53 -9.73 3.65 10.42
C ARG A 53 -8.46 2.84 10.20
N GLU A 54 -8.43 1.65 10.77
CA GLU A 54 -7.41 0.66 10.42
C GLU A 54 -7.79 -0.02 9.10
N VAL A 55 -6.82 -0.12 8.20
CA VAL A 55 -6.94 -0.91 6.98
C VAL A 55 -5.84 -1.94 6.93
N TYR A 56 -6.14 -3.07 6.29
CA TYR A 56 -5.28 -4.24 6.28
C TYR A 56 -4.74 -4.48 4.89
N PHE A 57 -3.49 -4.90 4.83
CA PHE A 57 -2.84 -5.34 3.61
C PHE A 57 -2.99 -6.86 3.47
N SER A 58 -3.18 -7.31 2.24
CA SER A 58 -3.03 -8.73 1.93
C SER A 58 -1.55 -9.11 1.88
N ILE A 59 -1.26 -10.41 2.03
CA ILE A 59 0.11 -10.95 1.87
C ILE A 59 0.71 -10.52 0.52
N ARG A 60 -0.10 -10.53 -0.55
CA ARG A 60 0.32 -10.09 -1.89
C ARG A 60 0.66 -8.60 -1.93
N ALA A 61 -0.14 -7.76 -1.30
CA ALA A 61 0.11 -6.32 -1.23
C ALA A 61 1.42 -6.04 -0.48
N MET A 62 1.65 -6.68 0.67
CA MET A 62 2.89 -6.53 1.42
C MET A 62 4.11 -6.99 0.63
N TYR A 63 4.00 -8.12 -0.07
CA TYR A 63 5.08 -8.63 -0.92
C TYR A 63 5.48 -7.63 -2.01
N HIS A 64 4.50 -7.13 -2.78
CA HIS A 64 4.78 -6.19 -3.87
C HIS A 64 5.21 -4.81 -3.35
N LEU A 65 4.65 -4.35 -2.23
CA LEU A 65 5.06 -3.11 -1.57
C LEU A 65 6.52 -3.18 -1.12
N LYS A 66 6.93 -4.27 -0.46
CA LYS A 66 8.33 -4.49 -0.06
C LYS A 66 9.27 -4.49 -1.27
N LYS A 67 8.88 -5.19 -2.36
CA LYS A 67 9.67 -5.21 -3.60
C LYS A 67 9.87 -3.80 -4.18
N TYR A 68 8.83 -2.97 -4.17
CA TYR A 68 8.92 -1.58 -4.60
C TYR A 68 9.84 -0.74 -3.71
N LEU A 69 9.73 -0.85 -2.37
CA LEU A 69 10.57 -0.11 -1.43
C LEU A 69 12.05 -0.48 -1.57
N ILE A 70 12.37 -1.77 -1.72
CA ILE A 70 13.75 -2.22 -1.99
C ILE A 70 14.27 -1.60 -3.29
N GLN A 71 13.50 -1.63 -4.38
CA GLN A 71 13.92 -1.04 -5.65
C GLN A 71 14.11 0.48 -5.57
N ARG A 72 13.39 1.18 -4.69
CA ARG A 72 13.55 2.63 -4.46
C ARG A 72 14.80 2.98 -3.66
N GLY A 73 15.46 2.01 -3.03
CA GLY A 73 16.58 2.23 -2.11
C GLY A 73 16.15 2.51 -0.66
N ASP A 74 14.87 2.29 -0.34
CA ASP A 74 14.27 2.70 0.92
C ASP A 74 14.48 1.72 2.09
N ASP A 75 14.67 0.45 1.76
CA ASP A 75 14.87 -0.68 2.67
C ASP A 75 16.22 -1.38 2.31
N SER A 76 17.23 -0.60 1.88
CA SER A 76 18.60 -1.05 1.53
C SER A 76 19.55 -1.02 2.71
#